data_AF-A0A813WNR0-F1
#
_entry.id   AF-A0A813WNR0-F1
#
_cell.length_a   1.000
_cell.length_b   1.000
_cell.length_c   1.000
_cell.angle_alpha   90.00
_cell.angle_beta   90.00
_cell.angle_gamma   90.00
#
_symmetry.space_group_name_H-M   'P 1'
#
loop_
_entity.id
_entity.type
_entity.pdbx_description
1 polymer ?
#
loop_
_entity_poly.entity_id
_entity_poly.type
_entity_poly.pdbx_seq_one_letter_code
_entity_poly.pdbx_strand_id
1 'polypeptide(L)'
;MECFNDLHPNQFGYKKNSSCKQAHFVVNETINYYKHGGSKVHLISLDATKAFDRLWRDGLFYKLIGKIPKELWRILYLYYKNSKIKVKLNGIVSESVSTYEGVKQGGVLSPYLFNFFINNLITSCIEKNIGAKIDKFLVPIIAYCDDIILLAPSFNHCQCLLSECAEFAKTWKLEFNASKSVGVSLYKSKITFDSNFSLNGNIIPNVSGFIYLGLPIGSNEFLYDFLEKKWKSVEKSMFSLYGLGCKPKMMSPNLVSFLFKTYCQSIFRHVLDNVFISETKLKEFDKRQNLLIKQVIGLKKYSKMKELRNAIDLDSVRALYCKHKIFFLRHIEKSNVCSGIFKYLKDHYVKFDRQNTSFCKQIDFLSKKLYVDCTKYSYKISLEIIVHHFKSKNNGLTDSIKYVISMITSLMNQKNEFFYLYNGLNLLLKPG
;
A
#
# COMPACT_ATOMS: atom_id res chain seq x y z
N MET A 1 -3.77 28.38 2.01
CA MET A 1 -3.96 26.90 1.93
C MET A 1 -3.06 26.14 2.89
N GLU A 2 -2.13 26.80 3.61
CA GLU A 2 -1.23 26.14 4.57
C GLU A 2 -1.97 25.41 5.70
N CYS A 3 -3.15 25.88 6.11
CA CYS A 3 -3.98 25.20 7.13
C CYS A 3 -4.40 23.77 6.75
N PHE A 4 -4.41 23.42 5.45
CA PHE A 4 -4.69 22.06 4.97
C PHE A 4 -3.44 21.18 4.91
N ASN A 5 -2.26 21.75 5.13
CA ASN A 5 -0.99 21.02 5.18
C ASN A 5 -0.68 20.50 6.60
N ASP A 6 -1.25 21.12 7.64
CA ASP A 6 -1.08 20.73 9.06
C ASP A 6 -1.98 19.56 9.47
N LEU A 7 -2.07 18.54 8.61
CA LEU A 7 -2.77 17.30 8.92
C LEU A 7 -1.87 16.38 9.73
N HIS A 8 -2.46 15.69 10.71
CA HIS A 8 -1.77 14.75 11.58
C HIS A 8 -0.98 13.72 10.74
N PRO A 9 0.23 13.30 11.15
CA PRO A 9 1.03 12.32 10.40
C PRO A 9 0.34 10.98 10.10
N ASN A 10 -0.67 10.59 10.88
CA ASN A 10 -1.48 9.38 10.67
C ASN A 10 -2.64 9.56 9.67
N GLN A 11 -2.81 10.76 9.10
CA GLN A 11 -3.68 11.02 7.96
C GLN A 11 -2.88 10.87 6.66
N PHE A 12 -3.26 9.89 5.84
CA PHE A 12 -2.57 9.56 4.59
C PHE A 12 -3.32 10.00 3.33
N GLY A 13 -4.63 10.24 3.40
CA GLY A 13 -5.46 10.61 2.25
C GLY A 13 -5.10 11.99 1.72
N TYR A 14 -5.10 12.18 0.40
CA TYR A 14 -4.93 13.47 -0.31
C TYR A 14 -3.84 14.40 0.27
N LYS A 15 -2.74 13.81 0.75
CA LYS A 15 -1.60 14.52 1.36
C LYS A 15 -0.36 14.35 0.50
N LYS A 16 0.42 15.42 0.34
CA LYS A 16 1.69 15.37 -0.39
C LYS A 16 2.64 14.38 0.30
N ASN A 17 3.43 13.64 -0.50
CA ASN A 17 4.36 12.61 -0.01
C ASN A 17 3.70 11.48 0.79
N SER A 18 2.39 11.30 0.61
CA SER A 18 1.58 10.24 1.20
C SER A 18 0.92 9.39 0.11
N SER A 19 0.55 8.15 0.44
CA SER A 19 -0.11 7.22 -0.46
C SER A 19 -0.83 6.12 0.31
N CYS A 20 -1.79 5.46 -0.33
CA CYS A 20 -2.46 4.29 0.23
C CYS A 20 -1.49 3.17 0.63
N LYS A 21 -0.39 3.01 -0.12
CA LYS A 21 0.66 2.03 0.15
C LYS A 21 1.44 2.37 1.41
N GLN A 22 1.71 3.65 1.67
CA GLN A 22 2.35 4.06 2.92
C GLN A 22 1.44 3.83 4.13
N ALA A 23 0.13 4.09 4.01
CA ALA A 23 -0.84 3.77 5.07
C ALA A 23 -0.87 2.26 5.36
N HIS A 24 -1.01 1.44 4.31
CA HIS A 24 -0.99 -0.03 4.42
C HIS A 24 0.34 -0.55 4.99
N PHE A 25 1.47 0.05 4.61
CA PHE A 25 2.79 -0.28 5.18
C PHE A 25 2.82 -0.07 6.69
N VAL A 26 2.35 1.08 7.19
CA VAL A 26 2.34 1.34 8.64
C VAL A 26 1.44 0.33 9.36
N VAL A 27 0.24 0.05 8.84
CA VAL A 27 -0.65 -0.98 9.43
C VAL A 27 0.05 -2.34 9.46
N ASN A 28 0.59 -2.79 8.32
CA ASN A 28 1.19 -4.12 8.18
C ASN A 28 2.45 -4.29 9.04
N GLU A 29 3.32 -3.28 9.10
CA GLU A 29 4.50 -3.31 9.95
C GLU A 29 4.14 -3.23 11.44
N THR A 30 3.07 -2.51 11.80
CA THR A 30 2.52 -2.54 13.17
C THR A 30 2.08 -3.94 13.55
N ILE A 31 1.31 -4.61 12.67
CA ILE A 31 0.91 -6.01 12.88
C ILE A 31 2.13 -6.90 13.06
N ASN A 32 3.10 -6.82 12.15
CA ASN A 32 4.32 -7.63 12.21
C ASN A 32 5.13 -7.36 13.48
N TYR A 33 5.22 -6.10 13.92
CA TYR A 33 5.92 -5.70 15.14
C TYR A 33 5.35 -6.41 16.37
N TYR A 34 4.03 -6.33 16.59
CA TYR A 34 3.39 -6.99 17.73
C TYR A 34 3.40 -8.52 17.60
N LYS A 35 3.13 -9.03 16.41
CA LYS A 35 3.16 -10.47 16.09
C LYS A 35 4.51 -11.11 16.42
N HIS A 36 5.61 -10.50 15.99
CA HIS A 36 6.96 -11.00 16.25
C HIS A 36 7.48 -10.61 17.64
N GLY A 37 6.93 -9.56 18.24
CA GLY A 37 7.15 -9.22 19.65
C GLY A 37 6.44 -10.15 20.64
N GLY A 38 5.65 -11.13 20.16
CA GLY A 38 4.94 -12.09 21.01
C GLY A 38 3.71 -11.51 21.71
N SER A 39 3.15 -10.42 21.19
CA SER A 39 1.97 -9.76 21.75
C SER A 39 0.77 -9.85 20.79
N LYS A 40 -0.43 -9.66 21.34
CA LYS A 40 -1.66 -9.54 20.56
C LYS A 40 -1.70 -8.16 19.88
N VAL A 41 -2.40 -8.10 18.75
CA VAL A 41 -2.79 -6.84 18.12
C VAL A 41 -4.20 -6.97 17.59
N HIS A 42 -5.01 -5.98 17.90
CA HIS A 42 -6.39 -5.85 17.48
C HIS A 42 -6.47 -4.73 16.44
N LEU A 43 -7.22 -5.00 15.38
CA LEU A 43 -7.48 -4.08 14.29
C LEU A 43 -8.98 -3.91 14.13
N ILE A 44 -9.44 -2.67 14.00
CA ILE A 44 -10.82 -2.37 13.62
C ILE A 44 -10.80 -1.50 12.38
N SER A 45 -11.39 -2.00 11.31
CA SER A 45 -11.71 -1.17 10.15
C SER A 45 -13.09 -0.57 10.39
N LEU A 46 -13.15 0.75 10.56
CA LEU A 46 -14.38 1.49 10.73
C LEU A 46 -14.95 1.90 9.37
N ASP A 47 -16.24 1.63 9.15
CA ASP A 47 -16.98 2.04 7.97
C ASP A 47 -17.81 3.30 8.28
N ALA A 48 -17.43 4.43 7.69
CA ALA A 48 -18.17 5.69 7.81
C ALA A 48 -19.29 5.76 6.75
N THR A 49 -20.54 5.90 7.19
CA THR A 49 -21.70 5.84 6.30
C THR A 49 -21.76 7.07 5.39
N LYS A 50 -21.46 6.89 4.10
CA LYS A 50 -21.51 7.94 3.07
C LYS A 50 -20.79 9.21 3.51
N ALA A 51 -19.57 9.07 4.04
CA ALA A 51 -18.88 10.13 4.76
C ALA A 51 -18.75 11.45 3.98
N PHE A 52 -18.45 11.38 2.68
CA PHE A 52 -18.37 12.57 1.82
C PHE A 52 -19.74 13.23 1.60
N ASP A 53 -20.82 12.46 1.51
CA ASP A 53 -22.16 12.97 1.22
C ASP A 53 -22.90 13.47 2.47
N ARG A 54 -22.51 12.97 3.66
CA ARG A 54 -23.16 13.27 4.95
C ARG A 54 -22.35 14.19 5.86
N LEU A 55 -21.22 14.71 5.38
CA LEU A 55 -20.41 15.65 6.17
C LEU A 55 -21.24 16.88 6.57
N TRP A 56 -21.27 17.18 7.86
CA TRP A 56 -22.04 18.30 8.40
C TRP A 56 -21.38 19.65 8.03
N ARG A 57 -22.00 20.37 7.09
CA ARG A 57 -21.43 21.60 6.52
C ARG A 57 -21.24 22.69 7.56
N ASP A 58 -22.24 22.96 8.41
CA ASP A 58 -22.10 24.01 9.43
C ASP A 58 -20.99 23.67 10.42
N GLY A 59 -20.84 22.40 10.80
CA GLY A 59 -19.74 21.94 11.63
C GLY A 59 -18.37 22.14 10.97
N LEU A 60 -18.25 21.85 9.67
CA LEU A 60 -17.04 22.13 8.89
C LEU A 60 -16.72 23.63 8.86
N PHE A 61 -17.71 24.47 8.55
CA PHE A 61 -17.49 25.91 8.47
C PHE A 61 -17.22 26.53 9.84
N TYR A 62 -17.82 26.02 10.90
CA TYR A 62 -17.46 26.34 12.28
C TYR A 62 -15.99 26.04 12.56
N LYS A 63 -15.50 24.84 12.20
CA LYS A 63 -14.07 24.49 12.36
C LYS A 63 -13.12 25.37 11.54
N LEU A 64 -13.58 25.90 10.41
CA LEU A 64 -12.78 26.76 9.53
C LEU A 64 -12.64 28.21 10.02
N ILE A 65 -13.43 28.64 11.01
CA ILE A 65 -13.34 29.99 11.57
C ILE A 65 -11.93 30.22 12.13
N GLY A 66 -11.28 31.29 11.69
CA GLY A 66 -9.91 31.65 12.12
C GLY A 66 -8.81 30.76 11.53
N LYS A 67 -9.12 29.74 10.72
CA LYS A 67 -8.13 28.88 10.04
C LYS A 67 -7.82 29.32 8.62
N ILE A 68 -8.72 30.10 8.01
CA ILE A 68 -8.58 30.66 6.66
C ILE A 68 -8.98 32.15 6.67
N PRO A 69 -8.54 32.93 5.67
CA PRO A 69 -8.96 34.33 5.53
C PRO A 69 -10.48 34.48 5.50
N LYS A 70 -11.00 35.53 6.15
CA LYS A 70 -12.45 35.78 6.31
C LYS A 70 -13.19 35.88 4.97
N GLU A 71 -12.53 36.43 3.94
CA GLU A 71 -13.04 36.56 2.58
C GLU A 71 -13.22 35.18 1.95
N LEU A 72 -12.19 34.32 2.05
CA LEU A 72 -12.24 32.96 1.53
C LEU A 72 -13.27 32.12 2.26
N TRP A 73 -13.38 32.26 3.58
CA TRP A 73 -14.41 31.60 4.37
C TRP A 73 -15.81 31.96 3.87
N ARG A 74 -16.09 33.26 3.66
CA ARG A 74 -17.39 33.74 3.16
C ARG A 74 -17.70 33.19 1.77
N ILE A 75 -16.74 33.21 0.86
CA ILE A 75 -16.90 32.67 -0.51
C ILE A 75 -17.22 31.17 -0.44
N LEU A 76 -16.44 30.39 0.31
CA LEU A 76 -16.66 28.96 0.45
C LEU A 76 -18.01 28.66 1.11
N TYR A 77 -18.37 29.39 2.16
CA TYR A 77 -19.66 29.22 2.85
C TYR A 77 -20.83 29.47 1.90
N LEU A 78 -20.82 30.56 1.14
CA LEU A 78 -21.86 30.86 0.14
C LEU A 78 -21.88 29.82 -1.00
N TYR A 79 -20.70 29.39 -1.46
CA TYR A 79 -20.56 28.36 -2.49
C TYR A 79 -21.18 27.02 -2.07
N TYR A 80 -21.08 26.65 -0.80
CA TYR A 80 -21.69 25.45 -0.26
C TYR A 80 -23.18 25.67 0.09
N LYS A 81 -23.54 26.79 0.74
CA LYS A 81 -24.93 27.09 1.15
C LYS A 81 -25.91 27.10 -0.01
N ASN A 82 -25.51 27.63 -1.16
CA ASN A 82 -26.37 27.75 -2.34
C ASN A 82 -26.25 26.55 -3.30
N SER A 83 -25.81 25.39 -2.82
CA SER A 83 -25.56 24.22 -3.67
C SER A 83 -26.85 23.50 -4.06
N LYS A 84 -27.11 23.41 -5.37
CA LYS A 84 -28.19 22.61 -5.96
C LYS A 84 -27.59 21.53 -6.87
N ILE A 85 -28.24 20.36 -6.91
CA ILE A 85 -27.88 19.25 -7.78
C ILE A 85 -29.01 19.00 -8.78
N LYS A 86 -28.65 18.62 -10.00
CA LYS A 86 -29.56 18.08 -11.03
C LYS A 86 -28.96 16.77 -11.54
N VAL A 87 -29.83 15.79 -11.84
CA VAL A 87 -29.43 14.51 -12.42
C VAL A 87 -29.78 14.54 -13.90
N LYS A 88 -28.82 14.21 -14.77
CA LYS A 88 -29.06 14.03 -16.21
C LYS A 88 -29.00 12.55 -16.55
N LEU A 89 -30.11 12.00 -17.04
CA LEU A 89 -30.23 10.60 -17.48
C LEU A 89 -30.79 10.58 -18.90
N ASN A 90 -30.09 9.93 -19.84
CA ASN A 90 -30.52 9.80 -21.25
C ASN A 90 -30.93 11.13 -21.91
N GLY A 91 -30.22 12.22 -21.62
CA GLY A 91 -30.52 13.55 -22.15
C GLY A 91 -31.55 14.35 -21.34
N ILE A 92 -32.35 13.70 -20.49
CA ILE A 92 -33.37 14.32 -19.65
C ILE A 92 -32.72 14.82 -18.35
N VAL A 93 -33.03 16.04 -17.95
CA VAL A 93 -32.49 16.69 -16.74
C VAL A 93 -33.59 16.80 -15.69
N SER A 94 -33.30 16.37 -14.46
CA SER A 94 -34.24 16.49 -13.33
C SER A 94 -34.45 17.94 -12.91
N GLU A 95 -35.47 18.15 -12.09
CA GLU A 95 -35.58 19.38 -11.30
C GLU A 95 -34.36 19.57 -10.38
N SER A 96 -34.10 20.82 -10.00
CA SER A 96 -33.00 21.16 -9.09
C SER A 96 -33.37 20.85 -7.65
N VAL A 97 -32.54 20.07 -6.97
CA VAL A 97 -32.69 19.77 -5.55
C VAL A 97 -31.60 20.48 -4.75
N SER A 98 -31.96 21.22 -3.72
CA SER A 98 -31.01 21.85 -2.79
C SER A 98 -30.31 20.79 -1.95
N THR A 99 -29.02 20.98 -1.69
CA THR A 99 -28.23 20.10 -0.81
C THR A 99 -27.72 20.86 0.39
N TYR A 100 -27.80 20.24 1.57
CA TYR A 100 -27.43 20.85 2.84
C TYR A 100 -26.26 20.13 3.54
N GLU A 101 -25.94 18.91 3.12
CA GLU A 101 -24.88 18.09 3.68
C GLU A 101 -23.85 17.70 2.61
N GLY A 102 -22.70 17.25 3.08
CA GLY A 102 -21.65 16.70 2.26
C GLY A 102 -20.74 17.72 1.60
N VAL A 103 -19.58 17.23 1.18
CA VAL A 103 -18.67 17.92 0.28
C VAL A 103 -19.02 17.60 -1.17
N LYS A 104 -18.69 18.47 -2.12
CA LYS A 104 -19.05 18.24 -3.54
C LYS A 104 -18.15 17.16 -4.14
N GLN A 105 -18.71 16.00 -4.51
CA GLN A 105 -17.95 14.97 -5.22
C GLN A 105 -17.34 15.53 -6.52
N GLY A 106 -16.08 15.18 -6.80
CA GLY A 106 -15.31 15.73 -7.94
C GLY A 106 -14.77 17.14 -7.72
N GLY A 107 -15.13 17.82 -6.64
CA GLY A 107 -14.55 19.11 -6.28
C GLY A 107 -13.11 18.99 -5.82
N VAL A 108 -12.21 19.80 -6.39
CA VAL A 108 -10.76 19.78 -6.07
C VAL A 108 -10.48 20.01 -4.58
N LEU A 109 -11.28 20.86 -3.91
CA LEU A 109 -11.13 21.16 -2.48
C LEU A 109 -11.81 20.14 -1.56
N SER A 110 -12.75 19.35 -2.05
CA SER A 110 -13.59 18.48 -1.22
C SER A 110 -12.80 17.48 -0.37
N PRO A 111 -11.75 16.80 -0.90
CA PRO A 111 -10.95 15.91 -0.07
C PRO A 111 -10.15 16.63 1.02
N TYR A 112 -9.65 17.83 0.75
CA TYR A 112 -8.92 18.62 1.75
C TYR A 112 -9.83 19.08 2.88
N LEU A 113 -11.05 19.52 2.54
CA LEU A 113 -12.07 19.88 3.53
C LEU A 113 -12.49 18.68 4.38
N PHE A 114 -12.66 17.51 3.78
CA PHE A 114 -12.97 16.28 4.50
C PHE A 114 -11.84 15.88 5.45
N ASN A 115 -10.60 15.86 4.97
CA ASN A 115 -9.44 15.54 5.79
C ASN A 115 -9.27 16.51 6.96
N PHE A 116 -9.45 17.82 6.72
CA PHE A 116 -9.44 18.83 7.77
C PHE A 116 -10.50 18.56 8.83
N PHE A 117 -11.72 18.21 8.39
CA PHE A 117 -12.82 17.91 9.29
C PHE A 117 -12.54 16.71 10.20
N ILE A 118 -12.02 15.61 9.64
CA ILE A 118 -11.74 14.38 10.39
C ILE A 118 -10.43 14.44 11.19
N ASN A 119 -9.55 15.42 10.93
CA ASN A 119 -8.24 15.51 11.57
C ASN A 119 -8.31 15.53 13.11
N ASN A 120 -9.30 16.23 13.68
CA ASN A 120 -9.50 16.29 15.13
C ASN A 120 -9.79 14.92 15.76
N LEU A 121 -10.44 13.98 15.04
CA LEU A 121 -10.64 12.61 15.52
C LEU A 121 -9.30 11.89 15.68
N ILE A 122 -8.42 12.06 14.69
CA ILE A 122 -7.09 11.46 14.70
C ILE A 122 -6.29 12.01 15.89
N THR A 123 -6.32 13.34 16.08
CA THR A 123 -5.66 14.00 17.20
C THR A 123 -6.22 13.53 18.54
N SER A 124 -7.54 13.47 18.72
CA SER A 124 -8.13 13.09 20.01
C SER A 124 -7.81 11.64 20.40
N CYS A 125 -7.83 10.71 19.44
CA CYS A 125 -7.38 9.33 19.68
C CYS A 125 -5.90 9.24 20.09
N ILE A 126 -5.04 10.11 19.55
CA ILE A 126 -3.60 10.12 19.84
C ILE A 126 -3.29 10.74 21.19
N GLU A 127 -4.01 11.79 21.56
CA GLU A 127 -3.89 12.46 22.86
C GLU A 127 -4.23 11.53 24.04
N LYS A 128 -5.04 10.49 23.83
CA LYS A 128 -5.28 9.44 24.84
C LYS A 128 -4.00 8.67 25.20
N ASN A 129 -2.97 8.71 24.35
CA ASN A 129 -1.70 8.00 24.54
C ASN A 129 -1.86 6.48 24.79
N ILE A 130 -2.87 5.88 24.15
CA ILE A 130 -3.15 4.45 24.14
C ILE A 130 -3.07 3.88 22.72
N GLY A 131 -3.26 2.57 22.58
CA GLY A 131 -3.25 1.89 21.28
C GLY A 131 -1.87 1.36 20.89
N ALA A 132 -1.67 1.12 19.60
CA ALA A 132 -0.43 0.57 19.07
C ALA A 132 0.69 1.62 19.02
N LYS A 133 1.92 1.19 19.28
CA LYS A 133 3.12 2.03 19.35
C LYS A 133 4.32 1.27 18.82
N ILE A 134 5.07 1.89 17.92
CA ILE A 134 6.37 1.41 17.43
C ILE A 134 7.40 2.49 17.76
N ASP A 135 8.35 2.21 18.64
CA ASP A 135 9.31 3.22 19.12
C ASP A 135 8.57 4.46 19.69
N LYS A 136 8.87 5.66 19.16
CA LYS A 136 8.18 6.91 19.48
C LYS A 136 6.91 7.15 18.67
N PHE A 137 6.61 6.30 17.67
CA PHE A 137 5.47 6.47 16.78
C PHE A 137 4.23 5.82 17.39
N LEU A 138 3.31 6.63 17.90
CA LEU A 138 1.99 6.19 18.32
C LEU A 138 1.08 6.05 17.09
N VAL A 139 0.48 4.89 16.93
CA VAL A 139 -0.35 4.51 15.78
C VAL A 139 -1.68 3.92 16.26
N PRO A 140 -2.49 4.65 17.06
CA PRO A 140 -3.78 4.12 17.54
C PRO A 140 -4.85 4.13 16.45
N ILE A 141 -4.68 5.05 15.50
CA ILE A 141 -5.59 5.33 14.40
C ILE A 141 -4.77 5.69 13.16
N ILE A 142 -5.17 5.17 12.01
CA ILE A 142 -4.69 5.55 10.69
C ILE A 142 -5.92 5.87 9.86
N ALA A 143 -5.89 7.00 9.15
CA ALA A 143 -6.97 7.40 8.26
C ALA A 143 -6.46 7.57 6.83
N TYR A 144 -7.26 7.13 5.88
CA TYR A 144 -7.17 7.53 4.49
C TYR A 144 -8.56 8.03 4.07
N CYS A 145 -8.82 9.31 4.33
CA CYS A 145 -10.17 9.86 4.27
C CYS A 145 -11.12 9.10 5.21
N ASP A 146 -12.14 8.44 4.67
CA ASP A 146 -13.18 7.67 5.35
C ASP A 146 -12.75 6.24 5.72
N ASP A 147 -11.71 5.71 5.06
CA ASP A 147 -11.10 4.43 5.44
C ASP A 147 -10.25 4.60 6.72
N ILE A 148 -10.83 4.27 7.88
CA ILE A 148 -10.21 4.43 9.20
C ILE A 148 -9.87 3.06 9.80
N ILE A 149 -8.63 2.89 10.24
CA ILE A 149 -8.14 1.71 10.95
C ILE A 149 -7.73 2.10 12.36
N LEU A 150 -8.31 1.43 13.36
CA LEU A 150 -7.83 1.47 14.75
C LEU A 150 -6.89 0.29 15.01
N LEU A 151 -5.85 0.52 15.80
CA LEU A 151 -4.80 -0.45 16.12
C LEU A 151 -4.48 -0.38 17.62
N ALA A 152 -4.57 -1.52 18.30
CA ALA A 152 -4.26 -1.59 19.72
C ALA A 152 -3.75 -2.98 20.15
N PRO A 153 -2.82 -3.07 21.12
CA PRO A 153 -2.35 -4.36 21.63
C PRO A 153 -3.31 -5.03 22.62
N SER A 154 -4.31 -4.30 23.13
CA SER A 154 -5.27 -4.81 24.11
C SER A 154 -6.70 -4.47 23.72
N PHE A 155 -7.63 -5.33 24.14
CA PHE A 155 -9.06 -5.13 23.96
C PHE A 155 -9.53 -3.78 24.55
N ASN A 156 -9.13 -3.47 25.78
CA ASN A 156 -9.52 -2.25 26.48
C ASN A 156 -9.05 -0.98 25.75
N HIS A 157 -7.83 -0.96 25.22
CA HIS A 157 -7.34 0.17 24.43
C HIS A 157 -8.19 0.34 23.16
N CYS A 158 -8.47 -0.76 22.46
CA CYS A 158 -9.27 -0.71 21.24
C CYS A 158 -10.71 -0.24 21.51
N GLN A 159 -11.33 -0.71 22.59
CA GLN A 159 -12.67 -0.29 22.99
C GLN A 159 -12.71 1.18 23.41
N CYS A 160 -11.67 1.68 24.10
CA CYS A 160 -11.55 3.10 24.42
C CYS A 160 -11.42 3.97 23.16
N LEU A 161 -10.63 3.54 22.17
CA LEU A 161 -10.53 4.21 20.87
C LEU A 161 -11.85 4.19 20.11
N LEU A 162 -12.61 3.09 20.16
CA LEU A 162 -13.95 3.02 19.58
C LEU A 162 -14.94 3.99 20.24
N SER A 163 -14.90 4.09 21.58
CA SER A 163 -15.72 5.06 22.32
C SER A 163 -15.38 6.50 21.94
N GLU A 164 -14.09 6.82 21.77
CA GLU A 164 -13.65 8.13 21.28
C GLU A 164 -14.17 8.42 19.86
N CYS A 165 -14.11 7.43 18.96
CA CYS A 165 -14.69 7.55 17.62
C CYS A 165 -16.21 7.77 17.67
N ALA A 166 -16.92 7.06 18.54
CA ALA A 166 -18.36 7.21 18.72
C ALA A 166 -18.75 8.59 19.27
N GLU A 167 -18.02 9.09 20.26
CA GLU A 167 -18.25 10.42 20.84
C GLU A 167 -17.97 11.53 19.83
N PHE A 168 -16.87 11.41 19.07
CA PHE A 168 -16.57 12.31 17.96
C PHE A 168 -17.69 12.28 16.92
N ALA A 169 -18.14 11.09 16.51
CA ALA A 169 -19.19 10.94 15.52
C ALA A 169 -20.51 11.57 15.97
N LYS A 170 -20.89 11.37 17.24
CA LYS A 170 -22.06 12.03 17.85
C LYS A 170 -21.93 13.56 17.83
N THR A 171 -20.77 14.07 18.23
CA THR A 171 -20.51 15.52 18.32
C THR A 171 -20.52 16.20 16.95
N TRP A 172 -19.92 15.54 15.95
CA TRP A 172 -19.70 16.10 14.61
C TRP A 172 -20.71 15.59 13.57
N LYS A 173 -21.78 14.94 14.02
CA LYS A 173 -22.86 14.38 13.19
C LYS A 173 -22.36 13.46 12.07
N LEU A 174 -21.33 12.65 12.36
CA LEU A 174 -20.93 11.53 11.53
C LEU A 174 -21.62 10.26 11.99
N GLU A 175 -21.63 9.25 11.12
CA GLU A 175 -22.22 7.95 11.44
C GLU A 175 -21.27 6.83 11.03
N PHE A 176 -20.89 6.00 12.00
CA PHE A 176 -20.13 4.78 11.77
C PHE A 176 -21.06 3.56 11.82
N ASN A 177 -20.89 2.65 10.87
CA ASN A 177 -21.73 1.46 10.75
C ASN A 177 -21.03 0.24 11.37
N ALA A 178 -21.50 -0.21 12.53
CA ALA A 178 -20.93 -1.37 13.23
C ALA A 178 -21.01 -2.66 12.41
N SER A 179 -22.11 -2.88 11.67
CA SER A 179 -22.33 -4.10 10.88
C SER A 179 -21.46 -4.20 9.62
N LYS A 180 -21.00 -3.06 9.10
CA LYS A 180 -20.06 -2.99 7.96
C LYS A 180 -18.61 -2.83 8.38
N SER A 181 -18.40 -2.34 9.60
CA SER A 181 -17.08 -2.34 10.24
C SER A 181 -16.64 -3.78 10.50
N VAL A 182 -15.34 -4.01 10.58
CA VAL A 182 -14.79 -5.36 10.79
C VAL A 182 -13.66 -5.34 11.81
N GLY A 183 -13.64 -6.36 12.67
CA GLY A 183 -12.60 -6.60 13.65
C GLY A 183 -11.71 -7.77 13.28
N VAL A 184 -10.41 -7.62 13.50
CA VAL A 184 -9.43 -8.72 13.37
C VAL A 184 -8.51 -8.67 14.57
N SER A 185 -8.41 -9.79 15.30
CA SER A 185 -7.45 -9.93 16.39
C SER A 185 -6.41 -10.98 16.01
N LEU A 186 -5.14 -10.62 16.13
CA LEU A 186 -4.01 -11.45 15.75
C LEU A 186 -3.12 -11.70 16.96
N TYR A 187 -2.81 -12.97 17.20
CA TYR A 187 -1.78 -13.40 18.15
C TYR A 187 -0.81 -14.33 17.42
N LYS A 188 0.45 -13.90 17.30
CA LYS A 188 1.42 -14.60 16.44
C LYS A 188 0.83 -14.78 15.03
N SER A 189 0.84 -16.00 14.47
CA SER A 189 0.26 -16.33 13.17
C SER A 189 -1.21 -16.75 13.22
N LYS A 190 -1.87 -16.69 14.39
CA LYS A 190 -3.23 -17.18 14.59
C LYS A 190 -4.23 -16.03 14.77
N ILE A 191 -5.41 -16.18 14.19
CA ILE A 191 -6.56 -15.30 14.47
C ILE A 191 -7.14 -15.70 15.81
N THR A 192 -7.55 -14.71 16.61
CA THR A 192 -8.36 -14.93 17.80
C THR A 192 -9.72 -14.26 17.64
N PHE A 193 -10.77 -14.94 18.10
CA PHE A 193 -12.16 -14.46 18.08
C PHE A 193 -12.67 -14.17 19.50
N ASP A 194 -11.75 -13.98 20.43
CA ASP A 194 -12.01 -13.79 21.87
C ASP A 194 -12.45 -12.37 22.23
N SER A 195 -12.50 -11.46 21.26
CA SER A 195 -12.69 -10.03 21.47
C SER A 195 -14.01 -9.57 20.85
N ASN A 196 -15.02 -9.30 21.68
CA ASN A 196 -16.32 -8.77 21.23
C ASN A 196 -16.32 -7.25 21.27
N PHE A 197 -15.77 -6.62 20.22
CA PHE A 197 -15.77 -5.17 20.10
C PHE A 197 -17.17 -4.65 19.84
N SER A 198 -17.52 -3.52 20.45
CA SER A 198 -18.82 -2.88 20.24
C SER A 198 -18.68 -1.41 19.88
N LEU A 199 -19.60 -0.93 19.05
CA LEU A 199 -19.71 0.45 18.62
C LEU A 199 -21.18 0.87 18.79
N ASN A 200 -21.43 1.86 19.67
CA ASN A 200 -22.78 2.29 20.04
C ASN A 200 -23.69 1.12 20.49
N GLY A 201 -23.13 0.17 21.25
CA GLY A 201 -23.85 -1.03 21.73
C GLY A 201 -24.01 -2.15 20.71
N ASN A 202 -23.67 -1.92 19.43
CA ASN A 202 -23.73 -2.95 18.39
C ASN A 202 -22.39 -3.67 18.26
N ILE A 203 -22.42 -5.00 18.14
CA ILE A 203 -21.22 -5.83 17.99
C ILE A 203 -20.62 -5.64 16.59
N ILE A 204 -19.30 -5.44 16.54
CA ILE A 204 -18.54 -5.44 15.28
C ILE A 204 -18.20 -6.89 14.91
N PRO A 205 -18.52 -7.34 13.68
CA PRO A 205 -18.16 -8.68 13.21
C PRO A 205 -16.66 -8.94 13.25
N ASN A 206 -16.25 -10.05 13.87
CA ASN A 206 -14.87 -10.53 13.78
C ASN A 206 -14.68 -11.36 12.51
N VAL A 207 -13.60 -11.09 11.77
CA VAL A 207 -13.28 -11.75 10.50
C VAL A 207 -11.85 -12.28 10.48
N SER A 208 -11.55 -13.18 9.55
CA SER A 208 -10.19 -13.71 9.34
C SER A 208 -9.26 -12.73 8.62
N GLY A 209 -9.83 -11.77 7.92
CA GLY A 209 -9.13 -10.72 7.20
C GLY A 209 -10.10 -9.82 6.42
N PHE A 210 -9.59 -8.69 5.97
CA PHE A 210 -10.33 -7.71 5.17
C PHE A 210 -9.39 -7.01 4.17
N ILE A 211 -9.99 -6.26 3.24
CA ILE A 211 -9.26 -5.47 2.25
C ILE A 211 -9.20 -4.03 2.73
N TYR A 212 -7.99 -3.52 2.94
CA TYR A 212 -7.71 -2.12 3.27
C TYR A 212 -6.99 -1.46 2.10
N LEU A 213 -7.57 -0.41 1.52
CA LEU A 213 -7.01 0.33 0.39
C LEU A 213 -6.56 -0.56 -0.78
N GLY A 214 -7.34 -1.61 -1.06
CA GLY A 214 -7.09 -2.57 -2.14
C GLY A 214 -6.05 -3.65 -1.82
N LEU A 215 -5.54 -3.72 -0.59
CA LEU A 215 -4.56 -4.70 -0.13
C LEU A 215 -5.09 -5.54 1.05
N PRO A 216 -4.64 -6.80 1.20
CA PRO A 216 -5.13 -7.69 2.22
C PRO A 216 -4.51 -7.37 3.58
N ILE A 217 -5.31 -7.55 4.63
CA ILE A 217 -4.92 -7.59 6.03
C ILE A 217 -5.62 -8.78 6.66
N GLY A 218 -4.90 -9.66 7.37
CA GLY A 218 -5.50 -10.81 8.02
C GLY A 218 -4.56 -12.00 8.16
N SER A 219 -5.13 -13.20 8.23
CA SER A 219 -4.36 -14.43 8.29
C SER A 219 -3.55 -14.71 7.03
N ASN A 220 -2.59 -15.63 7.16
CA ASN A 220 -1.83 -16.14 6.02
C ASN A 220 -2.75 -16.78 4.97
N GLU A 221 -3.80 -17.48 5.38
CA GLU A 221 -4.77 -18.09 4.46
C GLU A 221 -5.52 -17.03 3.64
N PHE A 222 -6.03 -15.98 4.30
CA PHE A 222 -6.67 -14.85 3.62
C PHE A 222 -5.73 -14.17 2.62
N LEU A 223 -4.44 -14.03 2.99
CA LEU A 223 -3.41 -13.51 2.11
C LEU A 223 -3.22 -14.39 0.86
N TYR A 224 -3.10 -15.70 1.03
CA TYR A 224 -2.94 -16.64 -0.09
C TYR A 224 -4.15 -16.62 -1.02
N ASP A 225 -5.37 -16.60 -0.47
CA ASP A 225 -6.60 -16.51 -1.24
C ASP A 225 -6.69 -15.20 -2.02
N PHE A 226 -6.30 -14.09 -1.42
CA PHE A 226 -6.22 -12.79 -2.09
C PHE A 226 -5.25 -12.84 -3.28
N LEU A 227 -4.04 -13.37 -3.07
CA LEU A 227 -3.03 -13.49 -4.13
C LEU A 227 -3.52 -14.36 -5.28
N GLU A 228 -4.20 -15.48 -4.97
CA GLU A 228 -4.78 -16.36 -5.96
C GLU A 228 -5.91 -15.69 -6.75
N LYS A 229 -6.82 -14.98 -6.08
CA LYS A 229 -7.90 -14.21 -6.74
C LYS A 229 -7.35 -13.12 -7.65
N LYS A 230 -6.30 -12.41 -7.23
CA LYS A 230 -5.64 -11.40 -8.06
C LYS A 230 -4.98 -12.03 -9.28
N TRP A 231 -4.28 -13.16 -9.13
CA TRP A 231 -3.69 -13.84 -10.27
C TRP A 231 -4.72 -14.39 -11.26
N LYS A 232 -5.83 -14.96 -10.78
CA LYS A 232 -6.96 -15.35 -11.65
C LYS A 232 -7.53 -14.16 -12.42
N SER A 233 -7.48 -12.95 -11.87
CA SER A 233 -7.90 -11.73 -12.57
C SER A 233 -6.92 -11.35 -13.69
N VAL A 234 -5.61 -11.57 -13.49
CA VAL A 234 -4.58 -11.44 -14.54
C VAL A 234 -4.87 -12.41 -15.69
N GLU A 235 -5.16 -13.67 -15.38
CA GLU A 235 -5.51 -14.70 -16.37
C GLU A 235 -6.77 -14.32 -17.16
N LYS A 236 -7.85 -13.93 -16.47
CA LYS A 236 -9.09 -13.47 -17.10
C LYS A 236 -8.87 -12.26 -18.01
N SER A 237 -8.07 -11.29 -17.57
CA SER A 237 -7.71 -10.13 -18.37
C SER A 237 -6.95 -10.51 -19.64
N MET A 238 -6.07 -11.52 -19.58
CA MET A 238 -5.39 -11.99 -20.78
C MET A 238 -6.38 -12.65 -21.76
N PHE A 239 -7.32 -13.45 -21.26
CA PHE A 239 -8.32 -14.10 -22.10
C PHE A 239 -9.33 -13.13 -22.70
N SER A 240 -9.69 -12.05 -22.01
CA SER A 240 -10.59 -11.03 -22.59
C SER A 240 -9.98 -10.34 -23.81
N LEU A 241 -8.65 -10.29 -23.92
CA LEU A 241 -7.95 -9.73 -25.09
C LEU A 241 -8.03 -10.65 -26.32
N TYR A 242 -8.51 -11.89 -26.20
CA TYR A 242 -8.65 -12.79 -27.34
C TYR A 242 -9.65 -12.25 -28.37
N GLY A 243 -10.70 -11.56 -27.91
CA GLY A 243 -11.65 -10.87 -28.78
C GLY A 243 -11.01 -9.77 -29.63
N LEU A 244 -9.89 -9.21 -29.17
CA LEU A 244 -9.10 -8.19 -29.87
C LEU A 244 -7.96 -8.78 -30.72
N GLY A 245 -7.96 -10.10 -30.96
CA GLY A 245 -6.95 -10.76 -31.78
C GLY A 245 -5.68 -11.18 -31.04
N CYS A 246 -5.62 -11.08 -29.70
CA CYS A 246 -4.55 -11.67 -28.88
C CYS A 246 -4.69 -13.19 -28.80
N LYS A 247 -4.61 -13.85 -29.96
CA LYS A 247 -4.79 -15.29 -30.13
C LYS A 247 -3.46 -15.93 -30.55
N PRO A 248 -3.30 -17.25 -30.31
CA PRO A 248 -2.12 -18.00 -30.73
C PRO A 248 -1.74 -17.71 -32.18
N LYS A 249 -0.48 -17.31 -32.42
CA LYS A 249 0.09 -17.03 -33.75
C LYS A 249 -0.56 -15.88 -34.54
N MET A 250 -1.50 -15.13 -33.96
CA MET A 250 -2.19 -14.04 -34.67
C MET A 250 -1.57 -12.66 -34.43
N MET A 251 -0.72 -12.52 -33.41
CA MET A 251 -0.17 -11.24 -33.00
C MET A 251 1.34 -11.32 -32.75
N SER A 252 2.05 -10.23 -33.00
CA SER A 252 3.50 -10.20 -32.78
C SER A 252 3.84 -10.41 -31.29
N PRO A 253 4.90 -11.16 -30.96
CA PRO A 253 5.30 -11.40 -29.56
C PRO A 253 5.51 -10.12 -28.75
N ASN A 254 6.01 -9.05 -29.39
CA ASN A 254 6.23 -7.76 -28.75
C ASN A 254 4.91 -7.08 -28.38
N LEU A 255 3.89 -7.13 -29.26
CA LEU A 255 2.58 -6.57 -28.95
C LEU A 255 1.88 -7.39 -27.85
N VAL A 256 2.05 -8.73 -27.83
CA VAL A 256 1.54 -9.58 -26.74
C VAL A 256 2.16 -9.16 -25.40
N SER A 257 3.48 -8.95 -25.36
CA SER A 257 4.15 -8.48 -24.15
C SER A 257 3.70 -7.08 -23.74
N PHE A 258 3.51 -6.17 -24.69
CA PHE A 258 3.01 -4.83 -24.41
C PHE A 258 1.62 -4.88 -23.76
N LEU A 259 0.68 -5.61 -24.36
CA LEU A 259 -0.68 -5.74 -23.82
C LEU A 259 -0.71 -6.45 -22.47
N PHE A 260 0.12 -7.49 -22.28
CA PHE A 260 0.25 -8.14 -20.99
C PHE A 260 0.74 -7.16 -19.90
N LYS A 261 1.78 -6.36 -20.19
CA LYS A 261 2.28 -5.33 -19.26
C LYS A 261 1.22 -4.29 -18.92
N THR A 262 0.42 -3.88 -19.91
CA THR A 262 -0.57 -2.80 -19.81
C THR A 262 -1.84 -3.22 -19.07
N TYR A 263 -2.43 -4.36 -19.44
CA TYR A 263 -3.74 -4.79 -18.94
C TYR A 263 -3.66 -5.85 -17.85
N CYS A 264 -2.72 -6.81 -17.96
CA CYS A 264 -2.69 -7.96 -17.07
C CYS A 264 -1.77 -7.70 -15.87
N GLN A 265 -0.53 -7.30 -16.12
CA GLN A 265 0.48 -7.05 -15.08
C GLN A 265 0.09 -5.88 -14.18
N SER A 266 -0.57 -4.85 -14.72
CA SER A 266 -1.03 -3.67 -13.97
C SER A 266 -1.97 -4.02 -12.80
N ILE A 267 -2.81 -5.06 -12.96
CA ILE A 267 -3.71 -5.59 -11.91
C ILE A 267 -2.91 -6.04 -10.68
N PHE A 268 -1.72 -6.60 -10.90
CA PHE A 268 -0.91 -7.22 -9.84
C PHE A 268 0.15 -6.27 -9.27
N ARG A 269 0.57 -5.24 -10.02
CA ARG A 269 1.64 -4.31 -9.60
C ARG A 269 1.42 -3.67 -8.24
N HIS A 270 0.19 -3.30 -7.91
CA HIS A 270 -0.14 -2.69 -6.60
C HIS A 270 0.17 -3.62 -5.41
N VAL A 271 0.01 -4.93 -5.61
CA VAL A 271 0.23 -5.96 -4.59
C VAL A 271 1.73 -6.11 -4.27
N LEU A 272 2.58 -6.00 -5.29
CA LEU A 272 4.01 -6.30 -5.20
C LEU A 272 4.79 -5.39 -4.25
N ASP A 273 4.31 -4.17 -4.01
CA ASP A 273 5.01 -3.18 -3.21
C ASP A 273 5.06 -3.60 -1.73
N ASN A 274 3.91 -3.88 -1.12
CA ASN A 274 3.80 -4.15 0.32
C ASN A 274 3.60 -5.62 0.68
N VAL A 275 2.85 -6.36 -0.14
CA VAL A 275 2.44 -7.70 0.24
C VAL A 275 3.64 -8.64 0.20
N PHE A 276 3.80 -9.43 1.26
CA PHE A 276 4.76 -10.51 1.27
C PHE A 276 4.28 -11.64 0.36
N ILE A 277 5.13 -12.07 -0.58
CA ILE A 277 4.89 -13.25 -1.41
C ILE A 277 6.07 -14.20 -1.23
N SER A 278 5.78 -15.43 -0.83
CA SER A 278 6.81 -16.45 -0.62
C SER A 278 7.51 -16.82 -1.94
N GLU A 279 8.78 -17.25 -1.87
CA GLU A 279 9.53 -17.67 -3.06
C GLU A 279 8.86 -18.84 -3.79
N THR A 280 8.18 -19.73 -3.07
CA THR A 280 7.39 -20.82 -3.66
C THR A 280 6.22 -20.28 -4.50
N LYS A 281 5.44 -19.33 -3.96
CA LYS A 281 4.32 -18.71 -4.67
C LYS A 281 4.81 -17.84 -5.84
N LEU A 282 5.92 -17.14 -5.69
CA LEU A 282 6.55 -16.39 -6.79
C LEU A 282 7.01 -17.31 -7.95
N LYS A 283 7.57 -18.49 -7.65
CA LYS A 283 7.90 -19.50 -8.67
C LYS A 283 6.66 -20.06 -9.37
N GLU A 284 5.58 -20.26 -8.62
CA GLU A 284 4.28 -20.65 -9.18
C GLU A 284 3.76 -19.58 -10.16
N PHE A 285 3.76 -18.30 -9.76
CA PHE A 285 3.33 -17.20 -10.61
C PHE A 285 4.22 -17.02 -11.85
N ASP A 286 5.54 -17.17 -11.72
CA ASP A 286 6.45 -17.23 -12.87
C ASP A 286 6.03 -18.34 -13.85
N LYS A 287 5.72 -19.54 -13.35
CA LYS A 287 5.28 -20.67 -14.19
C LYS A 287 3.96 -20.36 -14.89
N ARG A 288 2.99 -19.77 -14.19
CA ARG A 288 1.69 -19.40 -14.76
C ARG A 288 1.82 -18.30 -15.81
N GLN A 289 2.59 -17.24 -15.54
CA GLN A 289 2.88 -16.18 -16.53
C GLN A 289 3.49 -16.79 -17.79
N ASN A 290 4.49 -17.65 -17.61
CA ASN A 290 5.16 -18.31 -18.71
C ASN A 290 4.21 -19.16 -19.56
N LEU A 291 3.28 -19.89 -18.93
CA LEU A 291 2.29 -20.70 -19.63
C LEU A 291 1.31 -19.82 -20.43
N LEU A 292 0.80 -18.75 -19.82
CA LEU A 292 -0.10 -17.81 -20.49
C LEU A 292 0.55 -17.17 -21.72
N ILE A 293 1.76 -16.65 -21.57
CA ILE A 293 2.49 -16.00 -22.67
C ILE A 293 2.79 -16.98 -23.80
N LYS A 294 3.21 -18.21 -23.49
CA LYS A 294 3.42 -19.24 -24.51
C LYS A 294 2.14 -19.55 -25.26
N GLN A 295 1.03 -19.70 -24.54
CA GLN A 295 -0.26 -20.02 -25.14
C GLN A 295 -0.67 -18.91 -26.12
N VAL A 296 -0.58 -17.65 -25.73
CA VAL A 296 -0.99 -16.52 -26.59
C VAL A 296 -0.05 -16.29 -27.77
N ILE A 297 1.25 -16.52 -27.62
CA ILE A 297 2.19 -16.44 -28.74
C ILE A 297 2.04 -17.65 -29.69
N GLY A 298 1.57 -18.80 -29.17
CA GLY A 298 1.44 -20.05 -29.93
C GLY A 298 2.67 -20.97 -29.84
N LEU A 299 3.41 -20.89 -28.73
CA LEU A 299 4.57 -21.75 -28.44
C LEU A 299 4.18 -22.99 -27.64
N LYS A 300 4.97 -24.06 -27.77
CA LYS A 300 4.78 -25.31 -27.00
C LYS A 300 4.96 -25.06 -25.50
N LYS A 301 4.18 -25.78 -24.68
CA LYS A 301 4.20 -25.70 -23.20
C LYS A 301 5.60 -25.79 -22.60
N TYR A 302 6.48 -26.61 -23.18
CA TYR A 302 7.83 -26.89 -22.67
C TYR A 302 8.94 -26.01 -23.27
N SER A 303 8.63 -25.05 -24.14
CA SER A 303 9.64 -24.14 -24.72
C SER A 303 10.39 -23.34 -23.65
N LYS A 304 11.70 -23.11 -23.83
CA LYS A 304 12.50 -22.32 -22.90
C LYS A 304 12.02 -20.86 -22.87
N MET A 305 11.76 -20.32 -21.67
CA MET A 305 11.21 -18.96 -21.52
C MET A 305 12.24 -17.87 -21.29
N LYS A 306 13.46 -18.21 -20.86
CA LYS A 306 14.44 -17.21 -20.46
C LYS A 306 14.83 -16.30 -21.64
N GLU A 307 15.15 -16.91 -22.78
CA GLU A 307 15.47 -16.20 -24.02
C GLU A 307 14.25 -15.45 -24.57
N LEU A 308 13.07 -16.08 -24.56
CA LEU A 308 11.84 -15.45 -25.03
C LEU A 308 11.51 -14.18 -24.23
N ARG A 309 11.60 -14.23 -22.90
CA ARG A 309 11.37 -13.08 -22.03
C ARG A 309 12.32 -11.92 -22.35
N ASN A 310 13.58 -12.22 -22.63
CA ASN A 310 14.53 -11.19 -23.03
C ASN A 310 14.17 -10.59 -24.40
N ALA A 311 13.76 -11.43 -25.36
CA ALA A 311 13.38 -11.00 -26.71
C ALA A 311 12.15 -10.10 -26.73
N ILE A 312 11.16 -10.37 -25.87
CA ILE A 312 9.91 -9.58 -25.78
C ILE A 312 9.94 -8.52 -24.67
N ASP A 313 11.09 -8.33 -24.01
CA ASP A 313 11.29 -7.44 -22.86
C ASP A 313 10.32 -7.69 -21.69
N LEU A 314 9.99 -8.94 -21.38
CA LEU A 314 9.07 -9.28 -20.29
C LEU A 314 9.81 -9.79 -19.05
N ASP A 315 9.75 -9.02 -17.96
CA ASP A 315 10.25 -9.46 -16.66
C ASP A 315 9.51 -10.72 -16.16
N SER A 316 10.20 -11.58 -15.42
CA SER A 316 9.51 -12.57 -14.60
C SER A 316 8.79 -11.88 -13.43
N VAL A 317 7.79 -12.53 -12.85
CA VAL A 317 7.06 -12.02 -11.67
C VAL A 317 8.01 -11.80 -10.51
N ARG A 318 9.01 -12.70 -10.33
CA ARG A 318 10.08 -12.53 -9.34
C ARG A 318 10.91 -11.26 -9.56
N ALA A 319 11.38 -11.04 -10.79
CA ALA A 319 12.16 -9.85 -11.11
C ALA A 319 11.35 -8.58 -10.86
N LEU A 320 10.09 -8.58 -11.28
CA LEU A 320 9.15 -7.48 -11.07
C LEU A 320 8.89 -7.23 -9.57
N TYR A 321 8.67 -8.28 -8.78
CA TYR A 321 8.51 -8.19 -7.32
C TYR A 321 9.70 -7.49 -6.68
N CYS A 322 10.94 -7.91 -7.01
CA CYS A 322 12.16 -7.27 -6.52
C CYS A 322 12.23 -5.78 -6.89
N LYS A 323 11.95 -5.42 -8.16
CA LYS A 323 11.95 -4.01 -8.60
C LYS A 323 10.93 -3.17 -7.82
N HIS A 324 9.74 -3.71 -7.60
CA HIS A 324 8.66 -3.05 -6.85
C HIS A 324 9.01 -2.80 -5.38
N LYS A 325 9.76 -3.70 -4.73
CA LYS A 325 10.30 -3.45 -3.39
C LYS A 325 11.26 -2.25 -3.35
N ILE A 326 12.13 -2.12 -4.34
CA ILE A 326 13.05 -0.97 -4.46
C ILE A 326 12.29 0.33 -4.75
N PHE A 327 11.31 0.30 -5.66
CA PHE A 327 10.47 1.46 -5.92
C PHE A 327 9.75 1.91 -4.66
N PHE A 328 9.15 0.96 -3.92
CA PHE A 328 8.40 1.27 -2.72
C PHE A 328 9.29 1.76 -1.57
N LEU A 329 10.51 1.23 -1.42
CA LEU A 329 11.49 1.73 -0.45
C LEU A 329 11.74 3.24 -0.63
N ARG A 330 11.93 3.70 -1.87
CA ARG A 330 12.07 5.13 -2.20
C ARG A 330 10.81 5.95 -1.83
N HIS A 331 9.63 5.34 -1.90
CA HIS A 331 8.39 6.01 -1.50
C HIS A 331 8.27 6.12 0.03
N ILE A 332 8.68 5.09 0.79
CA ILE A 332 8.71 5.11 2.26
C ILE A 332 9.53 6.30 2.78
N GLU A 333 10.70 6.54 2.17
CA GLU A 333 11.62 7.61 2.57
C GLU A 333 11.03 9.03 2.48
N LYS A 334 9.96 9.23 1.70
CA LYS A 334 9.31 10.54 1.56
C LYS A 334 8.40 10.91 2.75
N SER A 335 8.02 9.95 3.58
CA SER A 335 7.16 10.17 4.75
C SER A 335 7.98 10.01 6.04
N ASN A 336 7.96 11.00 6.91
CA ASN A 336 8.70 10.98 8.17
C ASN A 336 8.27 9.81 9.07
N VAL A 337 6.97 9.51 9.13
CA VAL A 337 6.45 8.38 9.93
C VAL A 337 6.90 7.05 9.34
N CYS A 338 6.73 6.86 8.03
CA CYS A 338 7.11 5.60 7.39
C CYS A 338 8.63 5.38 7.45
N SER A 339 9.42 6.40 7.16
CA SER A 339 10.89 6.34 7.23
C SER A 339 11.37 6.08 8.66
N GLY A 340 10.77 6.74 9.65
CA GLY A 340 11.11 6.54 11.06
C GLY A 340 10.80 5.13 11.55
N ILE A 341 9.58 4.63 11.25
CA ILE A 341 9.19 3.25 11.56
C ILE A 341 10.12 2.25 10.86
N PHE A 342 10.39 2.44 9.56
CA PHE A 342 11.28 1.57 8.80
C PHE A 342 12.69 1.49 9.40
N LYS A 343 13.30 2.64 9.73
CA LYS A 343 14.64 2.69 10.34
C LYS A 343 14.68 1.97 11.68
N TYR A 344 13.75 2.27 12.58
CA TYR A 344 13.68 1.61 13.89
C TYR A 344 13.53 0.09 13.73
N LEU A 345 12.59 -0.34 12.89
CA LEU A 345 12.31 -1.75 12.69
C LEU A 345 13.48 -2.51 12.06
N LYS A 346 14.23 -1.89 11.12
CA LYS A 346 15.41 -2.50 10.51
C LYS A 346 16.47 -2.88 11.56
N ASP A 347 16.74 -1.99 12.51
CA ASP A 347 17.75 -2.23 13.55
C ASP A 347 17.30 -3.26 14.60
N HIS A 348 15.98 -3.37 14.80
CA HIS A 348 15.41 -4.16 15.88
C HIS A 348 14.98 -5.57 15.43
N TYR A 349 14.53 -5.74 14.19
CA TYR A 349 13.97 -7.00 13.70
C TYR A 349 14.95 -8.17 13.64
N VAL A 350 16.27 -7.92 13.69
CA VAL A 350 17.30 -8.97 13.84
C VAL A 350 17.03 -9.82 15.09
N LYS A 351 16.42 -9.24 16.15
CA LYS A 351 16.14 -9.90 17.42
C LYS A 351 14.80 -10.66 17.48
N PHE A 352 13.84 -10.35 16.61
CA PHE A 352 12.43 -10.72 16.84
C PHE A 352 11.92 -12.01 16.17
N ASP A 353 12.52 -12.55 15.08
CA ASP A 353 12.08 -13.84 14.48
C ASP A 353 12.95 -14.32 13.30
N ARG A 354 13.05 -15.63 12.98
CA ARG A 354 13.62 -16.13 11.72
C ARG A 354 12.60 -16.19 10.56
N GLN A 355 11.30 -16.25 10.83
CA GLN A 355 10.23 -16.35 9.82
C GLN A 355 9.54 -15.02 9.50
N ASN A 356 10.18 -13.90 9.80
CA ASN A 356 9.50 -12.61 9.75
C ASN A 356 9.24 -12.13 8.30
N THR A 357 7.98 -11.76 8.07
CA THR A 357 7.38 -11.39 6.78
C THR A 357 7.35 -9.88 6.56
N SER A 358 7.95 -9.09 7.44
CA SER A 358 7.98 -7.64 7.39
C SER A 358 8.66 -7.13 6.13
N PHE A 359 8.27 -5.93 5.71
CA PHE A 359 8.88 -5.28 4.57
C PHE A 359 10.39 -5.06 4.79
N CYS A 360 10.81 -4.72 6.02
CA CYS A 360 12.22 -4.57 6.38
C CYS A 360 13.02 -5.84 6.07
N LYS A 361 12.52 -7.02 6.48
CA LYS A 361 13.18 -8.29 6.18
C LYS A 361 13.17 -8.67 4.71
N GLN A 362 12.12 -8.29 3.99
CA GLN A 362 12.08 -8.49 2.54
C GLN A 362 13.18 -7.68 1.85
N ILE A 363 13.45 -6.45 2.29
CA ILE A 363 14.55 -5.62 1.79
C ILE A 363 15.91 -6.18 2.18
N ASP A 364 16.07 -6.67 3.41
CA ASP A 364 17.32 -7.31 3.84
C ASP A 364 17.60 -8.60 3.06
N PHE A 365 16.59 -9.43 2.86
CA PHE A 365 16.69 -10.64 2.04
C PHE A 365 17.05 -10.32 0.59
N LEU A 366 16.40 -9.29 0.02
CA LEU A 366 16.72 -8.81 -1.32
C LEU A 366 18.17 -8.31 -1.39
N SER A 367 18.60 -7.53 -0.41
CA SER A 367 19.97 -7.00 -0.34
C SER A 367 21.01 -8.12 -0.28
N LYS A 368 20.76 -9.16 0.54
CA LYS A 368 21.60 -10.36 0.59
C LYS A 368 21.62 -11.12 -0.74
N LYS A 369 20.45 -11.30 -1.37
CA LYS A 369 20.32 -12.01 -2.66
C LYS A 369 21.03 -11.30 -3.81
N LEU A 370 21.09 -9.97 -3.77
CA LEU A 370 21.78 -9.13 -4.75
C LEU A 370 23.22 -8.81 -4.37
N TYR A 371 23.66 -9.21 -3.16
CA TYR A 371 24.94 -8.84 -2.57
C TYR A 371 25.19 -7.31 -2.49
N VAL A 372 24.12 -6.51 -2.37
CA VAL A 372 24.17 -5.04 -2.32
C VAL A 372 23.16 -4.51 -1.31
N ASP A 373 23.57 -3.58 -0.45
CA ASP A 373 22.67 -2.94 0.53
C ASP A 373 21.69 -1.98 -0.16
N CYS A 374 20.48 -2.46 -0.42
CA CYS A 374 19.46 -1.71 -1.16
C CYS A 374 19.00 -0.43 -0.44
N THR A 375 19.38 -0.23 0.82
CA THR A 375 19.04 0.97 1.62
C THR A 375 20.13 2.04 1.60
N LYS A 376 21.35 1.72 1.16
CA LYS A 376 22.48 2.66 1.11
C LYS A 376 22.78 3.16 -0.29
N TYR A 377 22.60 2.29 -1.30
CA TYR A 377 22.89 2.63 -2.69
C TYR A 377 21.72 3.32 -3.38
N SER A 378 22.02 4.05 -4.46
CA SER A 378 20.98 4.68 -5.26
C SER A 378 20.01 3.64 -5.81
N TYR A 379 18.71 3.97 -5.80
CA TYR A 379 17.68 3.04 -6.28
C TYR A 379 17.89 2.63 -7.75
N LYS A 380 18.53 3.50 -8.57
CA LYS A 380 18.86 3.19 -9.97
C LYS A 380 19.84 2.02 -10.08
N ILE A 381 20.91 2.05 -9.28
CA ILE A 381 21.91 0.98 -9.22
C ILE A 381 21.24 -0.33 -8.79
N SER A 382 20.42 -0.30 -7.74
CA SER A 382 19.67 -1.48 -7.27
C SER A 382 18.77 -2.08 -8.36
N LEU A 383 18.10 -1.25 -9.17
CA LEU A 383 17.27 -1.72 -10.29
C LEU A 383 18.09 -2.36 -11.41
N GLU A 384 19.24 -1.77 -11.77
CA GLU A 384 20.14 -2.32 -12.79
C GLU A 384 20.68 -3.69 -12.36
N ILE A 385 21.09 -3.83 -11.09
CA ILE A 385 21.52 -5.12 -10.53
C ILE A 385 20.41 -6.16 -10.61
N ILE A 386 19.16 -5.79 -10.30
CA ILE A 386 18.01 -6.71 -10.42
C ILE A 386 17.82 -7.14 -11.87
N VAL A 387 17.81 -6.20 -12.82
CA VAL A 387 17.67 -6.51 -14.26
C VAL A 387 18.73 -7.51 -14.68
N HIS A 388 19.99 -7.29 -14.29
CA HIS A 388 21.07 -8.20 -14.62
C HIS A 388 20.91 -9.56 -13.95
N HIS A 389 20.67 -9.63 -12.63
CA HIS A 389 20.53 -10.89 -11.89
C HIS A 389 19.49 -11.84 -12.50
N PHE A 390 18.41 -11.30 -13.07
CA PHE A 390 17.35 -12.09 -13.71
C PHE A 390 17.55 -12.31 -15.22
N LYS A 391 18.30 -11.44 -15.94
CA LYS A 391 18.59 -11.58 -17.37
C LYS A 391 19.86 -12.42 -17.64
N SER A 392 20.88 -12.30 -16.80
CA SER A 392 22.18 -12.94 -16.99
C SER A 392 22.04 -14.46 -17.01
N LYS A 393 22.85 -15.13 -17.85
CA LYS A 393 23.12 -16.57 -17.74
C LYS A 393 23.97 -16.78 -16.48
N ASN A 394 23.44 -16.53 -15.27
CA ASN A 394 24.22 -16.75 -14.05
C ASN A 394 24.63 -18.22 -13.96
N ASN A 395 25.92 -18.48 -14.19
CA ASN A 395 26.61 -19.72 -13.89
C ASN A 395 27.41 -19.61 -12.56
N GLY A 396 27.44 -18.45 -11.88
CA GLY A 396 28.06 -18.33 -10.55
C GLY A 396 28.46 -16.92 -10.12
N LEU A 397 29.28 -16.86 -9.06
CA LEU A 397 29.86 -15.64 -8.45
C LEU A 397 30.71 -14.83 -9.45
N THR A 398 31.42 -15.51 -10.34
CA THR A 398 32.31 -14.92 -11.36
C THR A 398 31.58 -14.06 -12.38
N ASP A 399 30.40 -14.48 -12.84
CA ASP A 399 29.56 -13.68 -13.75
C ASP A 399 29.04 -12.42 -13.07
N SER A 400 28.73 -12.53 -11.77
CA SER A 400 28.26 -11.40 -10.95
C SER A 400 29.39 -10.38 -10.74
N ILE A 401 30.63 -10.83 -10.50
CA ILE A 401 31.82 -9.97 -10.39
C ILE A 401 32.14 -9.29 -11.72
N LYS A 402 32.15 -10.04 -12.84
CA LYS A 402 32.38 -9.47 -14.18
C LYS A 402 31.35 -8.38 -14.52
N TYR A 403 30.10 -8.56 -14.09
CA TYR A 403 29.07 -7.54 -14.27
C TYR A 403 29.29 -6.31 -13.41
N VAL A 404 29.61 -6.47 -12.12
CA VAL A 404 29.95 -5.34 -11.26
C VAL A 404 31.09 -4.56 -11.91
N ILE A 405 32.16 -5.21 -12.36
CA ILE A 405 33.27 -4.56 -13.07
C ILE A 405 32.78 -3.83 -14.34
N SER A 406 31.94 -4.44 -15.16
CA SER A 406 31.39 -3.81 -16.37
C SER A 406 30.49 -2.59 -16.06
N MET A 407 29.67 -2.67 -15.02
CA MET A 407 28.81 -1.57 -14.56
C MET A 407 29.65 -0.43 -13.98
N ILE A 408 30.69 -0.75 -13.20
CA ILE A 408 31.68 0.21 -12.69
C ILE A 408 32.36 0.91 -13.87
N THR A 409 32.77 0.17 -14.89
CA THR A 409 33.42 0.73 -16.09
C THR A 409 32.46 1.67 -16.85
N SER A 410 31.18 1.31 -16.94
CA SER A 410 30.13 2.13 -17.56
C SER A 410 29.80 3.40 -16.74
N LEU A 411 29.77 3.30 -15.41
CA LEU A 411 29.46 4.41 -14.50
C LEU A 411 30.66 5.35 -14.31
N MET A 412 31.89 4.84 -14.36
CA MET A 412 33.12 5.64 -14.38
C MET A 412 33.16 6.60 -15.58
N ASN A 413 32.55 6.22 -16.71
CA ASN A 413 32.43 7.07 -17.88
C ASN A 413 31.37 8.19 -17.74
N GLN A 414 30.55 8.21 -16.68
CA GLN A 414 29.44 9.18 -16.49
C GLN A 414 29.63 10.19 -15.33
N LYS A 415 30.84 10.31 -14.77
CA LYS A 415 31.32 11.23 -13.69
C LYS A 415 31.11 10.80 -12.21
N ASN A 416 32.26 10.75 -11.52
CA ASN A 416 32.59 11.07 -10.11
C ASN A 416 31.67 10.62 -8.95
N GLU A 417 31.45 9.32 -8.76
CA GLU A 417 31.10 8.74 -7.46
C GLU A 417 32.12 7.66 -7.01
N PHE A 418 33.41 8.01 -7.05
CA PHE A 418 34.52 7.10 -6.69
C PHE A 418 34.42 6.53 -5.26
N PHE A 419 33.88 7.31 -4.32
CA PHE A 419 33.84 6.96 -2.89
C PHE A 419 32.75 5.94 -2.53
N TYR A 420 31.66 5.90 -3.28
CA TYR A 420 30.57 4.92 -3.06
C TYR A 420 30.91 3.54 -3.64
N LEU A 421 31.76 3.51 -4.68
CA LEU A 421 32.21 2.30 -5.38
C LEU A 421 33.19 1.44 -4.57
N TYR A 422 34.15 2.08 -3.90
CA TYR A 422 35.17 1.39 -3.09
C TYR A 422 34.57 0.65 -1.88
N ASN A 423 33.56 1.23 -1.22
CA ASN A 423 32.88 0.61 -0.09
C ASN A 423 31.97 -0.56 -0.51
N GLY A 424 31.42 -0.54 -1.73
CA GLY A 424 30.63 -1.66 -2.28
C GLY A 424 31.48 -2.86 -2.64
N LEU A 425 32.63 -2.62 -3.25
CA LEU A 425 33.61 -3.67 -3.56
C LEU A 425 34.17 -4.33 -2.30
N ASN A 426 34.49 -3.56 -1.25
CA ASN A 426 34.99 -4.12 0.01
C ASN A 426 33.95 -4.94 0.79
N LEU A 427 32.65 -4.74 0.57
CA LEU A 427 31.58 -5.56 1.16
C LEU A 427 31.30 -6.83 0.34
N LEU A 428 31.47 -6.78 -0.98
CA LEU A 428 31.34 -7.92 -1.89
C LEU A 428 32.52 -8.89 -1.80
N LEU A 429 33.71 -8.40 -1.43
CA LEU A 429 34.95 -9.16 -1.36
C LEU A 429 35.32 -9.64 0.06
N LYS A 430 34.50 -9.33 1.09
CA LYS A 430 34.72 -9.92 2.41
C LYS A 430 34.39 -11.42 2.35
N PRO A 431 35.34 -12.32 2.65
CA PRO A 431 35.03 -13.73 2.82
C PRO A 431 34.06 -13.87 3.99
N GLY A 432 33.00 -14.65 3.79
CA GLY A 432 32.00 -14.96 4.81
C GLY A 432 32.56 -15.82 5.93
#